data_AF-A0A945N1A8-F1
#
_entry.id   AF-A0A945N1A8-F1
#
_cell.length_a   1.000
_cell.length_b   1.000
_cell.length_c   1.000
_cell.angle_alpha   90.00
_cell.angle_beta   90.00
_cell.angle_gamma   90.00
#
_symmetry.space_group_name_H-M   'P 1'
#
loop_
_entity.id
_entity.type
_entity.pdbx_description
1 polymer ?
#
loop_
_entity_poly.entity_id
_entity_poly.type
_entity_poly.pdbx_seq_one_letter_code
_entity_poly.pdbx_strand_id
1 'polypeptide(L)'
;MTALLINRVRGGFYMDSVGLMRFSRTIVDLDGIKDAALMMGTPANKEIMANAGLLDKDGETAEPGDLIIGVRATDGTAMDGALAEIDRLLDQPTGART
;
A
#
# COMPACT_ATOMS: atom_id res chain seq x y z
N MET A 1 -12.89 -12.96 14.28
CA MET A 1 -11.55 -12.34 14.27
C MET A 1 -11.66 -11.05 13.49
N THR A 2 -11.36 -9.91 14.10
CA THR A 2 -11.40 -8.60 13.44
C THR A 2 -10.11 -8.42 12.66
N ALA A 3 -10.19 -8.11 11.37
CA ALA A 3 -9.01 -7.83 10.56
C ALA A 3 -8.33 -6.54 11.03
N LEU A 4 -7.00 -6.50 10.95
CA LEU A 4 -6.18 -5.33 11.24
C LEU A 4 -6.05 -4.49 9.97
N LEU A 5 -6.08 -3.16 10.10
CA LEU A 5 -5.82 -2.20 9.02
C LEU A 5 -4.67 -1.29 9.45
N ILE A 6 -3.77 -0.99 8.52
CA ILE A 6 -2.73 0.02 8.69
C ILE A 6 -2.53 0.79 7.38
N ASN A 7 -2.23 2.08 7.50
CA ASN A 7 -1.60 2.84 6.43
C ASN A 7 -0.17 3.25 6.81
N ARG A 8 0.78 3.05 5.89
CA ARG A 8 2.08 3.72 5.93
C ARG A 8 2.14 4.77 4.83
N VAL A 9 2.67 5.94 5.14
CA VAL A 9 2.86 7.03 4.18
C VAL A 9 4.35 7.21 3.93
N ARG A 10 4.76 7.13 2.66
CA ARG A 10 6.13 7.39 2.23
C ARG A 10 6.18 8.70 1.45
N GLY A 11 6.85 9.69 2.04
CA GLY A 11 6.95 11.03 1.48
C GLY A 11 7.83 11.11 0.23
N GLY A 12 7.44 11.94 -0.73
CA GLY A 12 8.26 12.27 -1.90
C GLY A 12 8.60 11.07 -2.80
N PHE A 13 7.72 10.07 -2.85
CA PHE A 13 7.89 8.87 -3.64
C PHE A 13 7.06 8.95 -4.93
N TYR A 14 7.62 8.59 -6.08
CA TYR A 14 6.86 8.56 -7.33
C TYR A 14 7.05 7.22 -8.04
N MET A 15 5.92 6.59 -8.37
CA MET A 15 5.85 5.39 -9.18
C MET A 15 4.61 5.45 -10.05
N ASP A 16 4.69 4.87 -11.25
CA ASP A 16 3.53 4.77 -12.12
C ASP A 16 2.45 3.85 -11.52
N SER A 17 1.19 4.10 -11.87
CA SER A 17 0.06 3.34 -11.34
C SER A 17 0.11 1.85 -11.71
N VAL A 18 0.78 1.48 -12.82
CA VAL A 18 0.87 0.07 -13.24
C VAL A 18 1.78 -0.71 -12.30
N GLY A 19 2.92 -0.15 -11.92
CA GLY A 19 3.82 -0.69 -10.91
C GLY A 19 3.12 -0.84 -9.57
N LEU A 20 2.45 0.21 -9.11
CA LEU A 20 1.69 0.20 -7.86
C LEU A 20 0.57 -0.86 -7.85
N MET A 21 -0.18 -1.01 -8.95
CA MET A 21 -1.20 -2.04 -9.09
C MET A 21 -0.62 -3.46 -9.14
N ARG A 22 0.58 -3.64 -9.72
CA ARG A 22 1.27 -4.95 -9.70
C ARG A 22 1.67 -5.30 -8.27
N PHE A 23 2.28 -4.37 -7.55
CA PHE A 23 2.68 -4.59 -6.16
C PHE A 23 1.47 -4.85 -5.27
N SER A 24 0.40 -4.07 -5.39
CA SER A 24 -0.84 -4.29 -4.64
C SER A 24 -1.36 -5.72 -4.80
N ARG A 25 -1.37 -6.26 -6.03
CA ARG A 25 -1.76 -7.66 -6.29
C ARG A 25 -0.82 -8.67 -5.65
N THR A 26 0.48 -8.48 -5.78
CA THR A 26 1.48 -9.35 -5.13
C THR A 26 1.27 -9.43 -3.62
N ILE A 27 0.89 -8.33 -2.97
CA ILE A 27 0.64 -8.30 -1.53
C ILE A 27 -0.68 -8.98 -1.17
N VAL A 28 -1.75 -8.78 -1.96
CA VAL A 28 -3.03 -9.46 -1.75
C VAL A 28 -2.91 -10.98 -1.84
N ASP A 29 -1.99 -11.49 -2.66
CA ASP A 29 -1.75 -12.93 -2.81
C ASP A 29 -0.98 -13.57 -1.63
N LEU A 30 -0.53 -12.78 -0.65
CA LEU A 30 0.12 -13.29 0.56
C LEU A 30 -0.88 -13.91 1.53
N ASP A 31 -0.48 -14.97 2.21
CA ASP A 31 -1.33 -15.61 3.21
C ASP A 31 -1.64 -14.66 4.38
N GLY A 32 -2.89 -14.70 4.83
CA GLY A 32 -3.39 -13.80 5.86
C GLY A 32 -3.68 -12.36 5.41
N ILE A 33 -3.42 -11.98 4.15
CA ILE A 33 -3.84 -10.67 3.62
C ILE A 33 -5.27 -10.74 3.11
N LYS A 34 -6.08 -9.76 3.50
CA LYS A 34 -7.47 -9.61 3.05
C LYS A 34 -7.58 -8.69 1.86
N ASP A 35 -6.85 -7.58 1.91
CA ASP A 35 -6.83 -6.58 0.86
C ASP A 35 -5.61 -5.66 1.05
N ALA A 36 -5.11 -5.09 -0.05
CA ALA A 36 -3.98 -4.17 -0.02
C ALA A 36 -4.00 -3.23 -1.23
N ALA A 37 -3.62 -1.98 -1.00
CA ALA A 37 -3.53 -0.97 -2.06
C ALA A 37 -2.34 -0.04 -1.81
N LEU A 38 -1.55 0.17 -2.87
CA LEU A 38 -0.53 1.20 -2.91
C LEU A 38 -1.00 2.29 -3.88
N MET A 39 -1.18 3.51 -3.40
CA MET A 39 -1.70 4.62 -4.20
C MET A 39 -1.05 5.94 -3.83
N MET A 40 -0.87 6.83 -4.82
CA MET A 40 -0.45 8.21 -4.57
C MET A 40 -1.50 8.96 -3.73
N GLY A 41 -1.09 9.84 -2.82
CA GLY A 41 -1.96 10.57 -1.89
C GLY A 41 -2.85 11.65 -2.50
N THR A 42 -3.20 11.51 -3.78
CA THR A 42 -4.15 12.41 -4.44
C THR A 42 -5.56 12.25 -3.86
N PRO A 43 -6.41 13.29 -3.89
CA PRO A 43 -7.78 13.19 -3.37
C PRO A 43 -8.59 12.04 -3.97
N ALA A 44 -8.48 11.82 -5.29
CA ALA A 44 -9.18 10.74 -5.98
C ALA A 44 -8.75 9.35 -5.49
N ASN A 45 -7.45 9.14 -5.27
CA ASN A 45 -6.95 7.87 -4.77
C ASN A 45 -7.34 7.62 -3.32
N LYS A 46 -7.33 8.66 -2.47
CA LYS A 46 -7.81 8.55 -1.08
C LYS A 46 -9.28 8.12 -1.05
N GLU A 47 -10.12 8.70 -1.91
CA GLU A 47 -11.52 8.30 -2.03
C GLU A 47 -11.67 6.83 -2.44
N ILE A 48 -10.87 6.36 -3.39
CA ILE A 48 -10.85 4.94 -3.79
C ILE A 48 -10.45 4.04 -2.61
N MET A 49 -9.39 4.40 -1.88
CA MET A 49 -8.95 3.64 -0.71
C MET A 49 -10.00 3.65 0.41
N ALA A 50 -10.65 4.78 0.67
CA ALA A 50 -11.72 4.90 1.66
C ALA A 50 -12.91 4.00 1.31
N ASN A 51 -13.33 4.00 0.03
CA ASN A 51 -14.42 3.16 -0.46
C ASN A 51 -14.08 1.65 -0.37
N ALA A 52 -12.81 1.28 -0.52
CA ALA A 52 -12.33 -0.08 -0.26
C ALA A 52 -12.13 -0.39 1.24
N GLY A 53 -12.29 0.61 2.11
CA GLY A 53 -11.98 0.57 3.55
C GLY A 53 -10.49 0.41 3.86
N LEU A 54 -9.62 0.71 2.90
CA LEU A 54 -8.16 0.62 3.01
C LEU A 54 -7.51 1.93 3.44
N LEU A 55 -8.31 2.96 3.75
CA LEU A 55 -7.82 4.24 4.25
C LEU A 55 -8.04 4.34 5.77
N ASP A 56 -7.00 4.72 6.49
CA ASP A 56 -7.06 5.13 7.89
C ASP A 56 -6.59 6.58 8.05
N LYS A 57 -6.56 7.06 9.30
CA LYS A 57 -6.17 8.43 9.65
C LYS A 57 -4.79 8.83 9.13
N ASP A 58 -3.83 7.91 9.03
CA ASP A 58 -2.48 8.24 8.62
C ASP A 58 -2.47 8.50 7.11
N GLY A 59 -3.17 7.66 6.33
CA GLY A 59 -3.37 7.87 4.89
C GLY A 59 -4.19 9.13 4.56
N GLU A 60 -5.14 9.53 5.41
CA GLU A 60 -5.90 10.77 5.24
C GLU A 60 -4.98 12.02 5.23
N THR A 61 -3.88 11.99 5.99
CA THR A 61 -2.93 13.11 6.09
C THR A 61 -1.95 13.21 4.92
N ALA A 62 -1.84 12.18 4.08
CA ALA A 62 -0.83 12.12 3.01
C ALA A 62 -1.01 13.24 1.97
N GLU A 63 0.07 13.83 1.47
CA GLU A 63 0.00 14.82 0.40
C GLU A 63 -0.07 14.15 -0.98
N PRO A 64 -0.47 14.87 -2.05
CA PRO A 64 -0.54 14.31 -3.40
C PRO A 64 0.77 13.67 -3.93
N GLY A 65 1.93 14.11 -3.41
CA GLY A 65 3.25 13.59 -3.76
C GLY A 65 3.68 12.38 -2.93
N ASP A 66 2.87 11.93 -1.97
CA ASP A 66 3.20 10.82 -1.08
C ASP A 66 2.62 9.51 -1.61
N LEU A 67 3.28 8.40 -1.29
CA LEU A 67 2.72 7.08 -1.49
C LEU A 67 2.00 6.64 -0.21
N ILE A 68 0.72 6.29 -0.33
CA ILE A 68 -0.05 5.62 0.71
C ILE A 68 0.03 4.11 0.46
N ILE A 69 0.37 3.37 1.51
CA ILE A 69 0.42 1.91 1.54
C ILE A 69 -0.64 1.45 2.53
N GLY A 70 -1.79 0.98 2.03
CA GLY A 70 -2.86 0.42 2.86
C GLY A 70 -2.85 -1.10 2.84
N VAL A 71 -2.83 -1.73 4.02
CA VAL A 71 -2.85 -3.20 4.17
C VAL A 71 -3.89 -3.61 5.19
N ARG A 72 -4.73 -4.58 4.82
CA ARG A 72 -5.68 -5.23 5.73
C ARG A 72 -5.32 -6.71 5.88
N ALA A 73 -5.02 -7.15 7.10
CA ALA A 73 -4.53 -8.49 7.40
C ALA A 73 -5.35 -9.20 8.49
N THR A 74 -5.26 -10.53 8.59
CA THR A 74 -5.93 -11.35 9.61
C THR A 74 -5.34 -11.17 11.00
N ASP A 75 -4.04 -10.88 11.07
CA ASP A 75 -3.25 -10.79 12.30
C ASP A 75 -1.96 -9.98 12.06
N GLY A 76 -1.23 -9.72 13.14
CA GLY A 76 0.00 -8.92 13.10
C GLY A 76 1.15 -9.59 12.34
N THR A 77 1.22 -10.92 12.33
CA THR A 77 2.31 -11.64 11.64
C THR A 77 2.15 -11.52 10.13
N ALA A 78 0.94 -11.71 9.60
CA ALA A 78 0.64 -11.47 8.19
C ALA A 78 0.89 -10.00 7.82
N MET A 79 0.51 -9.06 8.69
CA MET A 79 0.76 -7.63 8.50
C MET A 79 2.25 -7.31 8.35
N ASP A 80 3.07 -7.78 9.29
CA ASP A 80 4.52 -7.54 9.27
C ASP A 80 5.18 -8.14 8.03
N GLY A 81 4.74 -9.33 7.62
CA GLY A 81 5.20 -9.98 6.39
C GLY A 81 4.87 -9.18 5.12
N ALA A 82 3.64 -8.66 5.02
CA ALA A 82 3.25 -7.81 3.89
C ALA A 82 4.04 -6.50 3.85
N LEU A 83 4.25 -5.84 5.00
CA LEU A 83 5.02 -4.60 5.06
C LEU A 83 6.48 -4.82 4.65
N ALA A 84 7.09 -5.93 5.09
CA ALA A 84 8.45 -6.28 4.68
C ALA A 84 8.56 -6.55 3.17
N GLU A 85 7.58 -7.24 2.56
CA GLU A 85 7.58 -7.47 1.12
C GLU A 85 7.35 -6.18 0.33
N ILE A 86 6.50 -5.27 0.82
CA ILE A 86 6.32 -3.95 0.21
C ILE A 86 7.62 -3.15 0.22
N ASP A 87 8.31 -3.10 1.36
CA ASP A 87 9.60 -2.42 1.48
C ASP A 87 10.61 -3.02 0.47
N ARG A 88 10.66 -4.35 0.34
CA ARG A 88 11.49 -5.05 -0.66
C ARG A 88 11.13 -4.71 -2.11
N LEU A 89 9.84 -4.58 -2.43
CA LEU A 89 9.37 -4.24 -3.78
C LEU A 89 9.67 -2.79 -4.16
N LEU A 90 9.53 -1.87 -3.20
CA LEU A 90 9.76 -0.44 -3.42
C LEU A 90 11.25 -0.06 -3.44
N ASP A 91 12.09 -0.79 -2.71
CA ASP A 91 13.53 -0.53 -2.65
C ASP A 91 14.34 -1.35 -3.66
N GLN A 92 13.70 -2.25 -4.42
CA GLN A 92 14.30 -2.77 -5.64
C GLN A 92 14.48 -1.63 -6.64
N PRO A 93 15.68 -1.47 -7.25
CA PRO A 93 15.87 -0.46 -8.26
C PRO A 93 14.88 -0.71 -9.40
N THR A 94 13.91 0.20 -9.55
CA THR A 94 12.99 0.22 -10.69
C THR A 94 13.85 0.18 -11.93
N GLY A 95 13.85 -0.96 -12.62
CA GLY A 95 14.88 -1.32 -13.59
C GLY A 95 15.30 -0.12 -14.44
N ALA A 96 16.59 0.22 -14.35
CA ALA A 96 17.25 1.02 -15.36
C ALA A 96 16.83 0.44 -16.72
N ARG A 97 16.04 1.22 -17.46
CA ARG A 97 15.70 0.92 -18.85
C ARG A 97 17.04 0.81 -19.58
N THR A 98 17.41 -0.42 -19.93
CA THR A 98 18.47 -0.68 -20.91
C THR A 98 17.87 -0.57 -22.30
#